data_AF-A0A7K7TIY0-F1
#
_entry.id   AF-A0A7K7TIY0-F1
#
_cell.length_a   1.000
_cell.length_b   1.000
_cell.length_c   1.000
_cell.angle_alpha   90.00
_cell.angle_beta   90.00
_cell.angle_gamma   90.00
#
_symmetry.space_group_name_H-M   'P 1'
#
loop_
_entity.id
_entity.type
_entity.pdbx_description
1 polymer ?
#
loop_
_entity_poly.entity_id
_entity_poly.type
_entity_poly.pdbx_seq_one_letter_code
_entity_poly.pdbx_strand_id
1 'polypeptide(L)'
;DMELFVHGFPSDVAALRFEWAWQHPSASRRLLAPPTRRKREQPIAFALRLLPRLLRAPPWSRLPLKIRWLRPRPHPTLDPAPPPHVVEEEGAGPLPARPRPQKRKDTPPREEAPPPPTCDVCGEEWEALATPPLRCPRPPCPMAAHPPCLARKFLESEPEQLLPVGG
;
A
#
# COMPACT_ATOMS: atom_id res chain seq x y z
N ASP A 1 23.63 -7.41 -5.80
CA ASP A 1 22.63 -7.09 -6.83
C ASP A 1 21.26 -7.02 -6.16
N MET A 2 20.38 -6.11 -6.59
CA MET A 2 19.05 -5.94 -5.98
C MET A 2 18.12 -7.03 -6.52
N GLU A 3 17.47 -7.81 -5.64
CA GLU A 3 16.57 -8.89 -6.09
C GLU A 3 15.10 -8.44 -6.14
N LEU A 4 14.68 -7.60 -5.19
CA LEU A 4 13.35 -7.04 -5.11
C LEU A 4 13.38 -5.68 -4.40
N PHE A 5 12.28 -4.93 -4.51
CA PHE A 5 12.03 -3.78 -3.65
C PHE A 5 10.55 -3.70 -3.25
N VAL A 6 10.27 -2.98 -2.16
CA VAL A 6 8.91 -2.71 -1.67
C VAL A 6 8.55 -1.28 -2.04
N HIS A 7 7.35 -1.06 -2.56
CA HIS A 7 6.85 0.27 -2.93
C HIS A 7 5.38 0.46 -2.52
N GLY A 8 4.82 1.65 -2.76
CA GLY A 8 3.47 2.02 -2.31
C GLY A 8 3.41 2.76 -0.97
N PHE A 9 4.56 3.12 -0.39
CA PHE A 9 4.60 3.88 0.87
C PHE A 9 3.92 5.26 0.72
N PRO A 10 3.16 5.70 1.75
CA PRO A 10 2.47 6.99 1.72
C PRO A 10 3.43 8.18 1.81
N SER A 11 4.65 7.97 2.32
CA SER A 11 5.69 9.00 2.43
C SER A 11 7.09 8.40 2.47
N ASP A 12 8.09 9.22 2.18
CA ASP A 12 9.51 8.83 2.29
C ASP A 12 9.87 8.43 3.72
N VAL A 13 9.30 9.11 4.72
CA VAL A 13 9.50 8.77 6.15
C VAL A 13 8.98 7.36 6.45
N ALA A 14 7.84 6.96 5.88
CA ALA A 14 7.30 5.61 6.08
C ALA A 14 8.20 4.53 5.43
N ALA A 15 8.77 4.84 4.26
CA ALA A 15 9.73 3.98 3.57
C ALA A 15 11.05 3.86 4.35
N LEU A 16 11.62 4.97 4.81
CA LEU A 16 12.87 4.98 5.60
C LEU A 16 12.72 4.21 6.92
N ARG A 17 11.58 4.35 7.60
CA ARG A 17 11.29 3.56 8.80
C ARG A 17 11.22 2.06 8.50
N PHE A 18 10.67 1.68 7.35
CA PHE A 18 10.61 0.28 6.92
C PHE A 18 12.00 -0.26 6.62
N GLU A 19 12.77 0.47 5.82
CA GLU A 19 14.15 0.14 5.47
C GLU A 19 15.01 -0.06 6.72
N TRP A 20 14.97 0.89 7.66
CA TRP A 20 15.73 0.80 8.90
C TRP A 20 15.33 -0.42 9.73
N ALA A 21 14.03 -0.68 9.88
CA ALA A 21 13.55 -1.85 10.62
C ALA A 21 13.95 -3.18 9.94
N TRP A 22 14.10 -3.17 8.61
CA TRP A 22 14.53 -4.33 7.84
C TRP A 22 16.04 -4.58 7.95
N GLN A 23 16.84 -3.51 7.97
CA GLN A 23 18.30 -3.57 8.18
C GLN A 23 18.65 -3.92 9.64
N HIS A 24 17.85 -3.47 10.61
CA HIS A 24 18.12 -3.60 12.04
C HIS A 24 16.99 -4.32 12.80
N PRO A 25 16.67 -5.59 12.48
CA PRO A 25 15.53 -6.30 13.03
C PRO A 25 15.57 -6.45 14.56
N SER A 26 16.75 -6.68 15.15
CA SER A 26 16.91 -6.84 16.60
C SER A 26 16.85 -5.52 17.39
N ALA A 27 17.17 -4.40 16.75
CA ALA A 27 17.06 -3.07 17.37
C ALA A 27 15.67 -2.46 17.16
N SER A 28 14.92 -2.95 16.18
CA SER A 28 13.58 -2.50 15.86
C SER A 28 12.55 -3.10 16.82
N ARG A 29 11.76 -2.22 17.45
CA ARG A 29 10.59 -2.62 18.25
C ARG A 29 9.40 -3.10 17.41
N ARG A 30 9.54 -3.14 16.07
CA ARG A 30 8.45 -3.49 15.14
C ARG A 30 8.22 -4.98 15.05
N LEU A 31 9.24 -5.77 15.31
CA LEU A 31 9.15 -7.23 15.45
C LEU A 31 9.37 -7.55 16.92
N LEU A 32 8.34 -8.06 17.61
CA LEU A 32 8.44 -8.39 19.04
C LEU A 32 9.49 -9.49 19.31
N ALA A 33 9.60 -10.44 18.40
CA ALA A 33 10.58 -11.53 18.44
C ALA A 33 11.18 -11.72 17.04
N PRO A 34 12.17 -10.90 16.63
CA PRO A 34 12.78 -11.03 15.33
C PRO A 34 13.55 -12.37 15.25
N PRO A 35 13.48 -13.08 14.12
CA PRO A 35 14.27 -14.29 13.94
C PRO A 35 15.77 -13.96 14.01
N THR A 36 16.56 -14.85 14.60
CA THR A 36 18.01 -14.75 14.57
C THR A 36 18.54 -15.28 13.25
N ARG A 37 19.65 -14.69 12.78
CA ARG A 37 20.34 -15.15 11.58
C ARG A 37 20.99 -16.50 11.82
N ARG A 38 20.82 -17.44 10.89
CA ARG A 38 21.43 -18.78 11.00
C ARG A 38 22.91 -18.71 10.61
N LYS A 39 23.75 -19.58 11.17
CA LYS A 39 25.23 -19.55 11.00
C LYS A 39 25.73 -19.53 9.54
N ARG A 40 24.97 -20.10 8.59
CA ARG A 40 25.31 -20.16 7.15
C ARG A 40 24.29 -19.44 6.25
N GLU A 41 23.46 -18.60 6.83
CA GLU A 41 22.40 -17.93 6.10
C GLU A 41 22.94 -16.75 5.30
N GLN A 42 22.63 -16.76 4.00
CA GLN A 42 22.95 -15.63 3.13
C GLN A 42 22.17 -14.38 3.58
N PRO A 43 22.76 -13.18 3.49
CA PRO A 43 22.09 -11.94 3.91
C PRO A 43 20.71 -11.77 3.26
N ILE A 44 20.60 -12.07 1.96
CA ILE A 44 19.34 -11.99 1.21
C ILE A 44 18.29 -12.99 1.72
N ALA A 45 18.69 -14.23 2.01
CA ALA A 45 17.79 -15.25 2.54
C ALA A 45 17.22 -14.83 3.92
N PHE A 46 18.05 -14.24 4.77
CA PHE A 46 17.61 -13.67 6.05
C PHE A 46 16.65 -12.49 5.84
N ALA A 47 16.98 -11.57 4.92
CA ALA A 47 16.12 -10.43 4.60
C ALA A 47 14.75 -10.86 4.07
N LEU A 48 14.68 -11.87 3.19
CA LEU A 48 13.44 -12.42 2.67
C LEU A 48 12.57 -13.08 3.75
N ARG A 49 13.17 -13.68 4.79
CA ARG A 49 12.42 -14.16 5.96
C ARG A 49 11.85 -13.02 6.80
N LEU A 50 12.54 -11.88 6.89
CA LEU A 50 12.05 -10.74 7.66
C LEU A 50 10.92 -9.99 6.95
N LEU A 51 10.98 -9.91 5.63
CA LEU A 51 10.06 -9.14 4.80
C LEU A 51 8.57 -9.39 5.13
N PRO A 52 8.03 -10.61 5.06
CA PRO A 52 6.61 -10.85 5.33
C PRO A 52 6.21 -10.64 6.79
N ARG A 53 7.17 -10.65 7.72
CA ARG A 53 6.94 -10.32 9.13
C ARG A 53 6.81 -8.82 9.31
N LEU A 54 7.66 -8.03 8.65
CA LEU A 54 7.58 -6.57 8.67
C LEU A 54 6.31 -6.07 7.96
N LEU A 55 5.93 -6.68 6.84
CA LEU A 55 4.69 -6.37 6.14
C LEU A 55 3.44 -6.67 6.98
N ARG A 56 3.53 -7.47 8.05
CA ARG A 56 2.45 -7.71 9.01
C ARG A 56 2.55 -6.85 10.27
N ALA A 57 3.63 -6.13 10.46
CA ALA A 57 3.85 -5.32 11.65
C ALA A 57 3.27 -3.90 11.47
N PRO A 58 2.66 -3.31 12.49
CA PRO A 58 2.26 -1.91 12.44
C PRO A 58 3.49 -0.99 12.38
N PRO A 59 3.45 0.09 11.58
CA PRO A 59 2.26 0.65 10.92
C PRO A 59 2.06 0.16 9.46
N TRP A 60 2.82 -0.82 8.98
CA TRP A 60 2.84 -1.18 7.55
C TRP A 60 1.78 -2.20 7.15
N SER A 61 1.23 -2.92 8.12
CA SER A 61 0.27 -4.02 7.93
C SER A 61 -1.03 -3.70 7.22
N ARG A 62 -1.34 -2.41 7.01
CA ARG A 62 -2.56 -1.95 6.32
C ARG A 62 -2.26 -0.90 5.25
N LEU A 63 -0.98 -0.70 4.93
CA LEU A 63 -0.58 0.19 3.85
C LEU A 63 -0.73 -0.54 2.51
N PRO A 64 -1.06 0.17 1.41
CA PRO A 64 -1.19 -0.41 0.08
C PRO A 64 0.20 -0.70 -0.53
N LEU A 65 1.01 -1.51 0.17
CA LEU A 65 2.36 -1.86 -0.23
C LEU A 65 2.34 -2.96 -1.30
N LYS A 66 3.40 -2.98 -2.10
CA LYS A 66 3.63 -3.93 -3.17
C LYS A 66 5.07 -4.41 -3.14
N ILE A 67 5.28 -5.69 -3.44
CA ILE A 67 6.60 -6.28 -3.61
C ILE A 67 6.86 -6.39 -5.11
N ARG A 68 7.99 -5.87 -5.60
CA ARG A 68 8.37 -6.02 -7.01
C ARG A 68 9.67 -6.81 -7.13
N TRP A 69 9.59 -7.96 -7.78
CA TRP A 69 10.73 -8.80 -8.13
C TRP A 69 11.40 -8.28 -9.41
N LEU A 70 12.71 -8.09 -9.36
CA LEU A 70 13.49 -7.54 -10.48
C LEU A 70 13.89 -8.60 -11.51
N ARG A 71 13.97 -9.86 -11.08
CA ARG A 71 14.28 -11.00 -11.95
C ARG A 71 13.01 -11.83 -12.20
N PRO A 72 12.86 -12.42 -13.40
CA PRO A 72 11.78 -13.36 -13.67
C PRO A 72 11.88 -14.59 -12.78
N ARG A 73 10.76 -15.30 -12.61
CA ARG A 73 10.68 -16.56 -11.85
C ARG A 73 11.72 -17.60 -12.33
N PRO A 74 12.15 -18.51 -11.43
CA PRO A 74 11.64 -18.72 -10.08
C PRO A 74 12.30 -17.81 -9.03
N HIS A 75 11.48 -17.11 -8.25
CA HIS A 75 11.92 -16.39 -7.06
C HIS A 75 11.65 -17.23 -5.79
N PRO A 76 12.40 -17.02 -4.69
CA PRO A 76 12.14 -17.70 -3.42
C PRO A 76 10.72 -17.43 -2.92
N THR A 77 10.09 -18.46 -2.34
CA THR A 77 8.80 -18.29 -1.66
C THR A 77 9.00 -17.55 -0.35
N LEU A 78 8.19 -16.52 -0.11
CA LEU A 78 8.15 -15.81 1.15
C LEU A 78 7.35 -16.62 2.18
N ASP A 79 7.95 -16.88 3.35
CA ASP A 79 7.34 -17.63 4.44
C ASP A 79 7.39 -16.85 5.78
N PRO A 80 6.24 -16.49 6.36
CA PRO A 80 4.88 -16.70 5.83
C PRO A 80 4.64 -15.92 4.52
N ALA A 81 3.66 -16.32 3.72
CA ALA A 81 3.26 -15.58 2.51
C ALA A 81 2.98 -14.10 2.83
N PRO A 82 3.08 -13.11 1.94
CA PRO A 82 2.71 -11.72 2.26
C PRO A 82 1.26 -11.57 2.72
N PRO A 83 0.88 -10.46 3.41
CA PRO A 83 -0.53 -10.16 3.67
C PRO A 83 -1.35 -10.16 2.36
N PRO A 84 -2.62 -10.62 2.36
CA PRO A 84 -3.40 -10.80 1.13
C PRO A 84 -3.58 -9.55 0.26
N HIS A 85 -3.50 -8.36 0.85
CA HIS A 85 -3.62 -7.08 0.15
C HIS A 85 -2.29 -6.57 -0.44
N VAL A 86 -1.16 -7.19 -0.07
CA VAL A 86 0.15 -6.84 -0.62
C VAL A 86 0.36 -7.64 -1.90
N VAL A 87 0.39 -6.94 -3.03
CA VAL A 87 0.53 -7.55 -4.35
C VAL A 87 2.01 -7.80 -4.66
N GLU A 88 2.32 -8.98 -5.21
CA GLU A 88 3.62 -9.30 -5.79
C GLU A 88 3.59 -9.03 -7.31
N GLU A 89 4.55 -8.24 -7.78
CA GLU A 89 4.69 -7.79 -9.16
C GLU A 89 6.06 -8.24 -9.71
N GLU A 90 6.18 -8.38 -11.03
CA GLU A 90 7.44 -8.72 -11.71
C GLU A 90 7.85 -7.61 -12.70
N GLY A 91 9.16 -7.40 -12.83
CA GLY A 91 9.75 -6.68 -13.97
C GLY A 91 10.86 -5.72 -13.56
N ALA A 92 11.91 -5.66 -14.39
CA ALA A 92 13.11 -4.85 -14.18
C ALA A 92 12.95 -3.35 -14.55
N GLY A 93 11.76 -2.91 -14.95
CA GLY A 93 11.52 -1.54 -15.40
C GLY A 93 11.32 -0.54 -14.27
N PRO A 94 11.42 0.78 -14.55
CA PRO A 94 10.99 1.82 -13.63
C PRO A 94 9.56 1.54 -13.12
N LEU A 95 9.25 1.97 -11.89
CA LEU A 95 7.84 2.05 -11.50
C LEU A 95 7.11 2.94 -12.51
N PRO A 96 5.84 2.61 -12.87
CA PRO A 96 5.03 3.58 -13.58
C PRO A 96 5.13 4.87 -12.78
N ALA A 97 5.59 5.94 -13.43
CA ALA A 97 5.82 7.19 -12.75
C ALA A 97 4.54 7.52 -11.99
N ARG A 98 4.64 7.83 -10.68
CA ARG A 98 3.55 8.56 -10.02
C ARG A 98 3.20 9.68 -10.99
N PRO A 99 1.93 9.86 -11.40
CA PRO A 99 1.58 11.01 -12.20
C PRO A 99 2.13 12.20 -11.43
N ARG A 100 3.23 12.79 -11.94
CA ARG A 100 3.70 14.06 -11.41
C ARG A 100 2.47 14.96 -11.48
N PRO A 101 2.19 15.81 -10.49
CA PRO A 101 1.29 16.91 -10.73
C PRO A 101 1.90 17.67 -11.90
N GLN A 102 1.46 17.34 -13.11
CA GLN A 102 1.92 17.98 -14.32
C GLN A 102 1.47 19.42 -14.11
N LYS A 103 2.40 20.37 -14.18
CA LYS A 103 2.07 21.70 -14.66
C LYS A 103 1.26 21.44 -15.92
N ARG A 104 -0.06 21.67 -15.84
CA ARG A 104 -1.05 21.40 -16.88
C ARG A 104 -0.44 21.80 -18.22
N LYS A 105 -0.05 20.82 -19.03
CA LYS A 105 0.12 20.99 -20.47
C LYS A 105 -1.06 20.29 -21.09
N ASP A 106 -2.07 21.10 -21.38
CA ASP A 106 -3.19 20.96 -22.31
C ASP A 106 -3.36 19.58 -22.97
N THR A 107 -3.59 18.57 -22.14
CA THR A 107 -4.26 17.34 -22.58
C THR A 107 -5.67 17.49 -22.03
N PRO A 108 -6.73 17.53 -22.87
CA PRO A 108 -8.09 17.65 -22.36
C PRO A 108 -8.31 16.48 -21.39
N PRO A 109 -8.69 16.74 -20.13
CA PRO A 109 -9.10 15.69 -19.23
C PRO A 109 -10.19 14.90 -19.93
N ARG A 110 -10.06 13.58 -19.96
CA ARG A 110 -11.20 12.71 -20.27
C ARG A 110 -12.34 13.21 -19.38
N GLU A 111 -13.48 13.59 -19.96
CA GLU A 111 -14.64 14.07 -19.19
C GLU A 111 -15.07 12.96 -18.22
N GLU A 112 -14.49 12.97 -17.03
CA GLU A 112 -15.00 12.21 -15.90
C GLU A 112 -16.37 12.79 -15.61
N ALA A 113 -17.41 11.96 -15.73
CA ALA A 113 -18.77 12.37 -15.44
C ALA A 113 -18.81 13.09 -14.08
N PRO A 114 -19.54 14.21 -13.97
CA PRO A 114 -19.63 14.95 -12.72
C PRO A 114 -20.02 14.00 -11.58
N PRO A 115 -19.50 14.20 -10.36
CA PRO A 115 -19.90 13.36 -9.24
C PRO A 115 -21.42 13.53 -9.03
N PRO A 116 -22.12 12.49 -8.53
CA PRO A 116 -23.51 12.64 -8.11
C PRO A 116 -23.62 13.82 -7.14
N PRO A 117 -24.77 14.52 -7.04
CA PRO A 117 -24.90 15.72 -6.21
C PRO A 117 -24.73 15.45 -4.71
N THR A 118 -24.86 14.18 -4.30
CA THR A 118 -24.79 13.73 -2.91
C THR A 118 -23.86 12.54 -2.76
N CYS A 119 -23.43 12.29 -1.53
CA CYS A 119 -22.68 11.11 -1.16
C CYS A 119 -23.55 9.85 -1.18
N ASP A 120 -23.15 8.81 -1.93
CA ASP A 120 -23.87 7.53 -2.03
C ASP A 120 -23.92 6.71 -0.72
N VAL A 121 -23.24 7.16 0.33
CA VAL A 121 -23.22 6.48 1.65
C VAL A 121 -24.09 7.18 2.68
N CYS A 122 -24.06 8.51 2.77
CA CYS A 122 -24.82 9.25 3.79
C CYS A 122 -25.98 10.08 3.22
N GLY A 123 -26.08 10.27 1.90
CA GLY A 123 -27.14 11.05 1.26
C GLY A 123 -26.98 12.56 1.34
N GLU A 124 -26.01 13.06 2.12
CA GLU A 124 -25.70 14.49 2.25
C GLU A 124 -25.01 15.06 1.00
N GLU A 125 -25.20 16.36 0.77
CA GLU A 125 -24.49 17.11 -0.29
C GLU A 125 -22.98 17.19 0.00
N TRP A 126 -22.19 17.49 -1.03
CA TRP A 126 -20.76 17.76 -0.86
C TRP A 126 -20.57 19.08 -0.11
N GLU A 127 -20.47 18.99 1.21
CA GLU A 127 -19.94 20.09 2.01
C GLU A 127 -18.58 20.52 1.45
N ALA A 128 -18.16 21.76 1.71
CA ALA A 128 -16.85 22.29 1.31
C ALA A 128 -15.70 21.63 2.10
N LEU A 129 -15.63 20.30 2.08
CA LEU A 129 -14.56 19.49 2.61
C LEU A 129 -13.30 19.80 1.80
N ALA A 130 -12.19 19.98 2.53
CA ALA A 130 -10.87 20.15 1.92
C ALA A 130 -10.42 18.94 1.07
N THR A 131 -11.16 17.82 1.14
CA THR A 131 -10.84 16.56 0.45
C THR A 131 -11.90 16.25 -0.59
N PRO A 132 -11.53 15.99 -1.86
CA PRO A 132 -12.48 15.64 -2.89
C PRO A 132 -13.17 14.28 -2.59
N PRO A 133 -14.36 14.03 -3.18
CA PRO A 133 -15.03 12.75 -3.05
C PRO A 133 -14.19 11.61 -3.64
N LEU A 134 -14.28 10.43 -3.03
CA LEU A 134 -13.73 9.21 -3.60
C LEU A 134 -14.74 8.59 -4.55
N ARG A 135 -14.26 8.13 -5.71
CA ARG A 135 -15.08 7.44 -6.72
C ARG A 135 -14.74 5.97 -6.78
N CYS A 136 -15.73 5.16 -7.14
CA CYS A 136 -15.49 3.74 -7.43
C CYS A 136 -14.45 3.60 -8.56
N PRO A 137 -13.40 2.78 -8.39
CA PRO A 137 -12.39 2.58 -9.44
C PRO A 137 -12.91 1.80 -10.65
N ARG A 138 -14.12 1.23 -10.58
CA ARG A 138 -14.77 0.53 -11.69
C ARG A 138 -15.38 1.56 -12.67
N PRO A 139 -14.88 1.69 -13.92
CA PRO A 139 -15.25 2.78 -14.83
C PRO A 139 -16.75 3.02 -15.09
N PRO A 140 -17.63 1.99 -15.18
CA PRO A 140 -19.07 2.24 -15.36
C PRO A 140 -19.82 2.62 -14.07
N CYS A 141 -19.17 2.57 -12.91
CA CYS A 141 -19.82 2.82 -11.63
C CYS A 141 -19.83 4.33 -11.32
N PRO A 142 -21.01 4.98 -11.20
CA PRO A 142 -21.08 6.41 -10.91
C PRO A 142 -20.84 6.73 -9.43
N MET A 143 -20.67 5.71 -8.59
CA MET A 143 -20.65 5.85 -7.15
C MET A 143 -19.53 6.76 -6.66
N ALA A 144 -19.89 7.74 -5.85
CA ALA A 144 -19.01 8.65 -5.16
C ALA A 144 -19.43 8.80 -3.69
N ALA A 145 -18.45 8.89 -2.79
CA ALA A 145 -18.73 9.12 -1.38
C ALA A 145 -17.66 9.92 -0.68
N HIS A 146 -18.02 10.47 0.48
CA HIS A 146 -17.06 11.08 1.39
C HIS A 146 -15.99 10.05 1.80
N PRO A 147 -14.70 10.43 1.80
CA PRO A 147 -13.65 9.60 2.38
C PRO A 147 -13.97 9.03 3.77
N PRO A 148 -14.46 9.83 4.76
CA PRO A 148 -14.83 9.30 6.07
C PRO A 148 -16.02 8.33 6.04
N CYS A 149 -16.99 8.52 5.14
CA CYS A 149 -18.13 7.61 5.03
C CYS A 149 -17.69 6.23 4.53
N LEU A 150 -16.84 6.17 3.51
CA LEU A 150 -16.26 4.91 3.03
C LEU A 150 -15.35 4.27 4.07
N ALA A 151 -14.52 5.06 4.75
CA ALA A 151 -13.66 4.54 5.80
C ALA A 151 -14.49 3.86 6.90
N ARG A 152 -15.53 4.53 7.42
CA ARG A 152 -16.43 3.94 8.42
C ARG A 152 -17.08 2.65 7.92
N LYS A 153 -17.64 2.68 6.70
CA LYS A 153 -18.29 1.52 6.09
C LYS A 153 -17.35 0.32 5.95
N PHE A 154 -16.13 0.54 5.45
CA PHE A 154 -15.14 -0.51 5.25
C PHE A 154 -14.54 -1.04 6.56
N LEU A 155 -14.66 -0.27 7.65
CA LEU A 155 -14.17 -0.60 8.98
C LEU A 155 -15.26 -1.15 9.91
N GLU A 156 -16.50 -1.33 9.45
CA GLU A 156 -17.62 -1.84 10.27
C GLU A 156 -17.29 -3.16 10.99
N SER A 157 -16.55 -4.05 10.33
CA SER A 157 -16.11 -5.33 10.89
C SER A 157 -14.80 -5.27 11.69
N GLU A 158 -14.10 -4.14 11.65
CA GLU A 158 -12.78 -3.93 12.27
C GLU A 158 -12.70 -2.54 12.96
N PRO A 159 -13.54 -2.23 13.96
CA PRO A 159 -13.72 -0.86 14.48
C PRO A 159 -12.47 -0.27 15.16
N GLU A 160 -11.54 -1.11 15.62
CA GLU A 160 -10.27 -0.69 16.22
C GLU A 160 -9.22 -0.27 15.17
N GLN A 161 -9.50 -0.48 13.88
CA GLN A 161 -8.59 -0.14 12.78
C GLN A 161 -8.88 1.27 12.27
N LEU A 162 -7.82 1.97 11.86
CA LEU A 162 -7.93 3.34 11.33
C LEU A 162 -7.90 3.41 9.80
N LEU A 163 -7.31 2.40 9.15
CA LEU A 163 -7.11 2.37 7.70
C LEU A 163 -7.85 1.17 7.10
N PRO A 164 -8.81 1.35 6.18
CA PRO A 164 -9.42 0.23 5.49
C PRO A 164 -8.42 -0.42 4.52
N VAL A 165 -8.47 -1.74 4.40
CA VAL A 165 -7.62 -2.52 3.47
C VAL A 165 -8.38 -2.92 2.20
N GLY A 166 -9.71 -3.06 2.30
CA GLY A 166 -10.59 -3.38 1.17
C GLY A 166 -12.03 -3.00 1.47
N GLY A 167 -12.89 -3.09 0.45
CA GLY A 167 -14.31 -2.77 0.51
C GLY A 167 -14.96 -2.68 -0.87
#